data_AF-A0A1V4R1Z4-F1
#
_entry.id   AF-A0A1V4R1Z4-F1
#
_cell.length_a   1.000
_cell.length_b   1.000
_cell.length_c   1.000
_cell.angle_alpha   90.00
_cell.angle_beta   90.00
_cell.angle_gamma   90.00
#
_symmetry.space_group_name_H-M   'P 1'
#
loop_
_entity.id
_entity.type
_entity.pdbx_description
1 polymer ?
#
loop_
_entity_poly.entity_id
_entity_poly.type
_entity_poly.pdbx_seq_one_letter_code
_entity_poly.pdbx_strand_id
1 'polypeptide(L)'
;MRITKFLVLILAFLLLSACGPATKTSILQKPSGATLDDQMNRLTSQIISSFNQSNVQKIAIIEFADLEGNVTQLGRFIAEELITRIFTSGKFEVVERNLLQKVLEEQQLGMTGYIDQETAISLGQILG
;
A
#
# COMPACT_ATOMS: atom_id res chain seq x y z
N MET A 1 -34.39 53.06 -20.16
CA MET A 1 -33.56 53.30 -18.95
C MET A 1 -33.49 52.13 -17.96
N ARG A 2 -34.29 51.05 -18.07
CA ARG A 2 -34.24 49.91 -17.12
C ARG A 2 -33.18 48.85 -17.49
N ILE A 3 -32.96 48.60 -18.79
CA ILE A 3 -31.99 47.61 -19.29
C ILE A 3 -30.52 48.08 -19.14
N THR A 4 -30.24 49.36 -19.39
CA THR A 4 -28.89 49.92 -19.18
C THR A 4 -28.48 49.94 -17.71
N LYS A 5 -29.44 50.14 -16.78
CA LYS A 5 -29.19 50.01 -15.34
C LYS A 5 -28.91 48.56 -14.92
N PHE A 6 -29.56 47.58 -15.54
CA PHE A 6 -29.35 46.16 -15.25
C PHE A 6 -27.98 45.67 -15.77
N LEU A 7 -27.56 46.14 -16.95
CA LEU A 7 -26.26 45.78 -17.54
C LEU A 7 -25.08 46.38 -16.75
N VAL A 8 -25.23 47.60 -16.22
CA VAL A 8 -24.24 48.23 -15.33
C VAL A 8 -24.12 47.48 -13.99
N LEU A 9 -25.23 46.94 -13.47
CA LEU A 9 -25.26 46.18 -12.21
C LEU A 9 -24.58 44.80 -12.35
N ILE A 10 -24.74 44.13 -13.49
CA ILE A 10 -24.05 42.86 -13.79
C ILE A 10 -22.55 43.06 -14.00
N LEU A 11 -22.14 44.14 -14.67
CA LEU A 11 -20.72 44.46 -14.87
C LEU A 11 -20.02 44.83 -13.54
N ALA A 12 -20.73 45.49 -12.62
CA ALA A 12 -20.22 45.79 -11.28
C ALA A 12 -20.06 44.52 -10.41
N PHE A 13 -20.93 43.52 -10.58
CA PHE A 13 -20.85 42.26 -9.83
C PHE A 13 -19.66 41.38 -10.27
N LEU A 14 -19.30 41.44 -11.57
CA LEU A 14 -18.16 40.72 -12.15
C LEU A 14 -16.78 41.26 -11.69
N LEU A 15 -16.70 42.51 -11.23
CA LEU A 15 -15.44 43.14 -10.80
C LEU A 15 -15.13 42.97 -9.30
N LEU A 16 -16.06 42.44 -8.48
CA LEU A 16 -15.89 42.37 -7.02
C LEU A 16 -15.59 40.96 -6.44
N SER A 17 -15.45 39.91 -7.25
CA SER A 17 -15.16 38.55 -6.73
C SER A 17 -13.70 38.10 -6.90
N ALA A 18 -12.77 39.03 -7.16
CA ALA A 18 -11.34 38.80 -7.11
C ALA A 18 -10.77 39.16 -5.72
N CYS A 19 -11.08 38.36 -4.71
CA CYS A 19 -10.35 38.35 -3.45
C CYS A 19 -10.28 36.90 -2.94
N GLY A 20 -9.12 36.26 -3.07
CA GLY A 20 -8.88 34.89 -2.62
C GLY A 20 -8.42 34.81 -1.16
N PRO A 21 -8.60 33.67 -0.48
CA PRO A 21 -7.89 33.41 0.77
C PRO A 21 -6.53 32.77 0.46
N ALA A 22 -5.47 33.58 0.53
CA ALA A 22 -4.12 33.09 0.71
C ALA A 22 -3.91 32.69 2.18
N THR A 23 -4.07 31.40 2.50
CA THR A 23 -3.62 30.86 3.79
C THR A 23 -2.50 29.87 3.54
N LYS A 24 -1.26 30.37 3.58
CA LYS A 24 -0.08 29.53 3.77
C LYS A 24 0.11 29.32 5.27
N THR A 25 -0.24 28.14 5.79
CA THR A 25 0.41 27.61 7.00
C THR A 25 0.30 26.08 7.01
N SER A 26 1.05 25.41 6.13
CA SER A 26 1.59 24.09 6.45
C SER A 26 3.09 24.24 6.66
N ILE A 27 3.48 24.96 7.71
CA ILE A 27 4.81 24.77 8.32
C ILE A 27 4.71 23.63 9.33
N LEU A 28 4.39 22.44 8.81
CA LEU A 28 5.14 21.27 9.20
C LEU A 28 6.29 21.21 8.21
N GLN A 29 7.31 22.00 8.50
CA GLN A 29 8.62 21.80 7.90
C GLN A 29 9.05 20.40 8.33
N LYS A 30 8.72 19.42 7.49
CA LYS A 30 9.23 18.07 7.64
C LYS A 30 10.74 18.22 7.68
N PRO A 31 11.37 17.95 8.83
CA PRO A 31 12.79 18.15 8.96
C PRO A 31 13.48 17.30 7.89
N SER A 32 14.59 17.81 7.38
CA SER A 32 15.44 17.20 6.38
C SER A 32 16.10 15.92 6.94
N GLY A 33 15.27 14.90 7.09
CA GLY A 33 15.55 13.52 7.45
C GLY A 33 14.31 12.75 7.01
N ALA A 34 14.42 11.93 5.97
CA ALA A 34 13.28 11.19 5.46
C ALA A 34 12.71 10.29 6.57
N THR A 35 11.50 10.58 7.04
CA THR A 35 10.80 9.70 8.00
C THR A 35 10.64 8.31 7.41
N LEU A 36 10.63 7.30 8.26
CA LEU A 36 10.50 5.90 7.85
C LEU A 36 9.29 5.71 6.94
N ASP A 37 8.15 6.32 7.29
CA ASP A 37 6.92 6.29 6.49
C ASP A 37 7.12 6.72 5.03
N ASP A 38 7.89 7.79 4.78
CA ASP A 38 8.13 8.24 3.41
C ASP A 38 9.08 7.34 2.66
N GLN A 39 10.05 6.75 3.36
CA GLN A 39 10.93 5.77 2.76
C GLN A 39 10.10 4.53 2.35
N MET A 40 9.16 4.10 3.19
CA MET A 40 8.23 3.02 2.89
C MET A 40 7.31 3.37 1.71
N ASN A 41 6.76 4.59 1.66
CA ASN A 41 5.95 5.06 0.53
C ASN A 41 6.74 5.09 -0.78
N ARG A 42 7.99 5.56 -0.73
CA ARG A 42 8.89 5.60 -1.90
C ARG A 42 9.22 4.20 -2.38
N LEU A 43 9.59 3.30 -1.47
CA LEU A 43 9.89 1.90 -1.79
C LEU A 43 8.66 1.22 -2.42
N THR A 44 7.49 1.37 -1.80
CA THR A 44 6.22 0.84 -2.32
C THR A 44 5.95 1.36 -3.73
N SER A 45 6.08 2.67 -3.96
CA SER A 45 5.87 3.26 -5.28
C SER A 45 6.86 2.73 -6.32
N GLN A 46 8.13 2.53 -5.94
CA GLN A 46 9.14 1.95 -6.81
C GLN A 46 8.80 0.51 -7.20
N ILE A 47 8.43 -0.33 -6.23
CA ILE A 47 7.99 -1.71 -6.46
C ILE A 47 6.80 -1.72 -7.42
N ILE A 48 5.74 -0.95 -7.13
CA ILE A 48 4.57 -0.88 -8.00
C ILE A 48 4.96 -0.44 -9.43
N SER A 49 5.87 0.53 -9.55
CA SER A 49 6.27 1.07 -10.85
C SER A 49 7.10 0.10 -11.69
N SER A 50 7.91 -0.76 -11.07
CA SER A 50 8.73 -1.74 -11.79
C SER A 50 7.89 -2.83 -12.45
N PHE A 51 6.67 -3.08 -11.96
CA PHE A 51 5.73 -4.05 -12.52
C PHE A 51 4.75 -3.46 -13.55
N ASN A 52 4.76 -2.14 -13.81
CA ASN A 52 3.81 -1.53 -14.77
C ASN A 52 3.94 -2.06 -16.22
N GLN A 53 5.03 -2.74 -16.57
CA GLN A 53 5.26 -3.34 -17.89
C GLN A 53 5.04 -4.86 -17.91
N SER A 54 4.71 -5.48 -16.76
CA SER A 54 4.52 -6.92 -16.65
C SER A 54 3.10 -7.25 -16.21
N ASN A 55 2.55 -8.38 -16.69
CA ASN A 55 1.21 -8.85 -16.32
C ASN A 55 1.23 -9.62 -14.97
N VAL A 56 2.00 -9.11 -14.00
CA VAL A 56 2.11 -9.71 -12.67
C VAL A 56 0.89 -9.31 -11.86
N GLN A 57 0.02 -10.27 -11.58
CA GLN A 57 -1.22 -10.04 -10.83
C GLN A 57 -1.07 -10.37 -9.34
N LYS A 58 -0.10 -11.22 -8.98
CA LYS A 58 0.07 -11.75 -7.62
C LYS A 58 1.47 -11.46 -7.10
N ILE A 59 1.56 -10.92 -5.89
CA ILE A 59 2.82 -10.64 -5.20
C ILE A 59 2.80 -11.35 -3.85
N ALA A 60 3.83 -12.14 -3.59
CA ALA A 60 4.06 -12.73 -2.29
C ALA A 60 5.13 -11.93 -1.54
N ILE A 61 4.85 -11.54 -0.31
CA ILE A 61 5.80 -10.82 0.55
C ILE A 61 6.15 -11.73 1.73
N ILE A 62 7.45 -11.78 2.04
CA ILE A 62 8.01 -12.53 3.15
C ILE A 62 8.72 -11.58 4.12
N GLU A 63 8.98 -12.06 5.32
CA GLU A 63 9.74 -11.31 6.32
C GLU A 63 11.19 -11.11 5.89
N PHE A 64 11.72 -9.92 6.20
CA PHE A 64 13.12 -9.63 5.99
C PHE A 64 13.95 -10.24 7.12
N ALA A 65 14.91 -11.07 6.76
CA ALA A 65 15.91 -11.60 7.68
C ALA A 65 17.16 -10.70 7.70
N ASP A 66 17.91 -10.76 8.80
CA ASP A 66 19.27 -10.23 8.86
C ASP A 66 20.25 -11.09 8.04
N LEU A 67 21.54 -10.73 8.06
CA LEU A 67 22.56 -11.42 7.28
C LEU A 67 22.82 -12.85 7.80
N GLU A 68 22.46 -13.11 9.05
CA GLU A 68 22.54 -14.41 9.70
C GLU A 68 21.26 -15.26 9.50
N GLY A 69 20.24 -14.72 8.83
CA GLY A 69 18.99 -15.41 8.54
C GLY A 69 17.92 -15.30 9.64
N ASN A 70 18.14 -14.48 10.66
CA ASN A 70 17.15 -14.29 11.73
C ASN A 70 16.10 -13.26 11.31
N VAL A 71 14.83 -13.60 11.50
CA VAL A 71 13.74 -12.62 11.36
C VAL A 71 13.70 -11.72 12.59
N THR A 72 14.04 -10.45 12.39
CA THR A 72 13.97 -9.42 13.44
C THR A 72 12.58 -8.78 13.52
N GLN A 73 12.28 -8.12 14.65
CA GLN A 73 11.04 -7.33 14.78
C GLN A 73 10.95 -6.23 13.72
N LEU A 74 12.07 -5.60 13.38
CA LEU A 74 12.13 -4.58 12.33
C LEU A 74 11.84 -5.19 10.95
N GLY A 75 12.46 -6.32 10.62
CA GLY A 75 12.23 -7.01 9.35
C GLY A 75 10.77 -7.45 9.19
N ARG A 76 10.16 -7.93 10.28
CA ARG A 76 8.72 -8.23 10.33
C ARG A 76 7.87 -6.98 10.12
N PHE A 77 8.14 -5.92 10.85
CA PHE A 77 7.42 -4.64 10.74
C PHE A 77 7.47 -4.08 9.31
N ILE A 78 8.64 -4.09 8.66
CA ILE A 78 8.78 -3.61 7.28
C ILE A 78 7.94 -4.46 6.32
N ALA A 79 7.91 -5.78 6.49
CA ALA A 79 7.10 -6.66 5.65
C ALA A 79 5.60 -6.36 5.81
N GLU A 80 5.09 -6.23 7.04
CA GLU A 80 3.69 -5.92 7.33
C GLU A 80 3.26 -4.55 6.74
N GLU A 81 4.13 -3.55 6.87
CA GLU A 81 3.89 -2.23 6.28
C GLU A 81 3.85 -2.29 4.74
N LEU A 82 4.73 -3.07 4.10
CA LEU A 82 4.70 -3.25 2.65
C LEU A 82 3.46 -4.00 2.20
N ILE A 83 3.09 -5.07 2.90
CA ILE A 83 1.84 -5.82 2.66
C ILE A 83 0.67 -4.85 2.66
N THR A 84 0.51 -4.07 3.73
CA THR A 84 -0.59 -3.13 3.89
C THR A 84 -0.62 -2.09 2.76
N ARG A 85 0.53 -1.48 2.44
CA ARG A 85 0.60 -0.41 1.43
C ARG A 85 0.40 -0.93 0.01
N ILE A 86 0.97 -2.09 -0.32
CA ILE A 86 0.80 -2.71 -1.64
C ILE A 86 -0.63 -3.20 -1.80
N PHE A 87 -1.22 -3.82 -0.77
CA PHE A 87 -2.62 -4.22 -0.76
C PHE A 87 -3.55 -3.02 -0.97
N THR A 88 -3.33 -1.94 -0.23
CA THR A 88 -4.12 -0.69 -0.34
C THR A 88 -3.98 -0.03 -1.72
N SER A 89 -2.90 -0.29 -2.47
CA SER A 89 -2.76 0.21 -3.83
C SER A 89 -3.78 -0.37 -4.82
N GLY A 90 -4.38 -1.52 -4.50
CA GLY A 90 -5.39 -2.20 -5.34
C GLY A 90 -4.85 -2.77 -6.65
N LYS A 91 -3.52 -2.80 -6.84
CA LYS A 91 -2.88 -3.23 -8.10
C LYS A 91 -2.50 -4.70 -8.15
N PHE A 92 -2.40 -5.36 -6.99
CA PHE A 92 -1.91 -6.72 -6.86
C PHE A 92 -2.77 -7.51 -5.89
N GLU A 93 -2.94 -8.81 -6.15
CA GLU A 93 -3.32 -9.79 -5.15
C GLU A 93 -2.10 -10.03 -4.25
N VAL A 94 -2.17 -9.59 -3.00
CA VAL A 94 -1.08 -9.72 -2.04
C VAL A 94 -1.25 -11.00 -1.24
N VAL A 95 -0.19 -11.81 -1.20
CA VAL A 95 -0.16 -13.06 -0.45
C VAL A 95 0.85 -12.95 0.69
N GLU A 96 0.36 -13.11 1.91
CA GLU A 96 1.17 -13.21 3.12
C GLU A 96 1.62 -14.65 3.33
N ARG A 97 2.85 -14.96 2.91
CA ARG A 97 3.40 -16.33 2.95
C ARG A 97 3.42 -16.93 4.36
N ASN A 98 3.62 -16.12 5.39
CA ASN A 98 3.63 -16.60 6.78
C ASN A 98 2.25 -16.96 7.31
N LEU A 99 1.21 -16.22 6.91
CA LEU A 99 -0.16 -16.58 7.26
C LEU A 99 -0.54 -17.89 6.60
N LEU A 100 -0.13 -18.10 5.34
CA LEU A 100 -0.30 -19.37 4.66
C LEU A 100 0.43 -20.50 5.40
N GLN A 101 1.71 -20.30 5.73
CA GLN A 101 2.51 -21.30 6.47
C GLN A 101 1.83 -21.69 7.80
N LYS A 102 1.32 -20.71 8.57
CA LYS A 102 0.59 -20.98 9.82
C LYS A 102 -0.71 -21.74 9.61
N VAL A 103 -1.53 -21.33 8.63
CA VAL A 103 -2.78 -22.03 8.31
C VAL A 103 -2.48 -23.47 7.91
N LEU A 104 -1.38 -23.71 7.19
CA LEU A 104 -0.96 -25.04 6.81
C LEU A 104 -0.44 -25.86 7.98
N GLU A 105 0.34 -25.27 8.89
CA GLU A 105 0.76 -25.94 10.12
C GLU A 105 -0.44 -26.35 10.97
N GLU A 106 -1.44 -25.47 11.11
CA GLU A 106 -2.69 -25.78 11.82
C GLU A 106 -3.51 -26.88 11.10
N GLN A 107 -3.59 -26.83 9.77
CA GLN A 107 -4.24 -27.88 8.98
C GLN A 107 -3.50 -29.21 9.12
N GLN A 108 -2.17 -29.20 9.05
CA GLN A 108 -1.34 -30.39 9.24
C GLN A 108 -1.54 -30.98 10.63
N LEU A 109 -1.51 -30.15 11.68
CA LEU A 109 -1.78 -30.56 13.07
C LEU A 109 -3.17 -31.17 13.22
N GLY A 110 -4.21 -30.58 12.62
CA GLY A 110 -5.55 -31.15 12.56
C GLY A 110 -5.62 -32.49 11.80
N MET A 111 -4.75 -32.69 10.81
CA MET A 111 -4.67 -33.90 9.97
C MET A 111 -3.67 -34.96 10.47
N THR A 112 -2.80 -34.66 11.45
CA THR A 112 -1.74 -35.57 11.94
C THR A 112 -2.23 -36.90 12.54
N GLY A 113 -3.54 -37.18 12.53
CA GLY A 113 -4.05 -38.55 12.67
C GLY A 113 -3.82 -39.43 11.43
N TYR A 114 -3.83 -38.87 10.22
CA TYR A 114 -3.67 -39.55 8.92
C TYR A 114 -3.28 -38.51 7.84
N ILE A 115 -1.99 -38.33 7.55
CA ILE A 115 -1.56 -37.58 6.36
C ILE A 115 -1.23 -38.59 5.27
N ASP A 116 -2.05 -38.64 4.22
CA ASP A 116 -1.79 -39.44 3.02
C ASP A 116 -0.98 -38.65 1.98
N GLN A 117 -0.49 -39.37 0.97
CA GLN A 117 0.37 -38.81 -0.08
C GLN A 117 -0.37 -37.80 -0.97
N GLU A 118 -1.70 -37.91 -1.09
CA GLU A 118 -2.54 -36.99 -1.86
C GLU A 118 -2.63 -35.62 -1.19
N THR A 119 -2.80 -35.62 0.14
CA THR A 119 -2.78 -34.41 0.96
C THR A 119 -1.46 -33.65 0.80
N ALA A 120 -0.32 -34.34 0.87
CA ALA A 120 0.99 -33.72 0.73
C ALA A 120 1.20 -33.04 -0.64
N ILE A 121 0.67 -33.65 -1.71
CA ILE A 121 0.72 -33.09 -3.08
C ILE A 121 -0.17 -31.84 -3.18
N SER A 122 -1.38 -31.88 -2.62
CA SER A 122 -2.30 -30.72 -2.62
C SER A 122 -1.73 -29.52 -1.87
N LEU A 123 -1.09 -29.76 -0.72
CA LEU A 123 -0.39 -28.73 0.03
C LEU A 123 0.76 -28.09 -0.78
N GLY A 124 1.50 -28.90 -1.54
CA GLY A 124 2.54 -28.41 -2.45
C GLY A 124 2.02 -27.50 -3.56
N GLN A 125 0.80 -27.72 -4.05
CA GLN A 125 0.18 -26.89 -5.09
C GLN A 125 -0.32 -25.53 -4.58
N ILE A 126 -0.72 -25.45 -3.30
CA ILE A 126 -1.16 -24.18 -2.68
C ILE A 126 0.05 -23.27 -2.39
N LEU A 127 1.22 -23.86 -2.16
CA LEU A 127 2.46 -23.16 -1.85
C LEU A 127 3.23 -22.69 -3.10
N GLY A 128 2.94 -23.25 -4.27
CA GLY A 128 3.63 -23.04 -5.55
C GLY A 128 3.10 -21.86 -6.36
#